data_AF-J5QBQ0-F1
#
_entry.id   AF-J5QBQ0-F1
#
_cell.length_a   1.000
_cell.length_b   1.000
_cell.length_c   1.000
_cell.angle_alpha   90.00
_cell.angle_beta   90.00
_cell.angle_gamma   90.00
#
_symmetry.space_group_name_H-M   'P 1'
#
loop_
_entity.id
_entity.type
_entity.pdbx_description
1 polymer ?
#
loop_
_entity_poly.entity_id
_entity_poly.type
_entity_poly.pdbx_seq_one_letter_code
_entity_poly.pdbx_strand_id
1 'polypeptide(L)'
;MAIVFSSKLKASKTPDADQNYYTAFSIFWGGLTVGLCNLLCGLCVGISGSTAAISDATDPSLFVKILIIEIFGSVLGLFGLIVGLLISGSAKEFA
;
A
#
# COMPACT_ATOMS: atom_id res chain seq x y z
N MET A 1 -5.99 -4.39 -1.00
CA MET A 1 -6.68 -3.77 0.15
C MET A 1 -8.17 -3.56 -0.06
N ALA A 2 -8.64 -3.04 -1.20
CA ALA A 2 -10.09 -2.86 -1.45
C ALA A 2 -10.93 -4.13 -1.22
N ILE A 3 -10.45 -5.30 -1.67
CA ILE A 3 -11.12 -6.59 -1.45
C ILE A 3 -11.25 -6.91 0.05
N VAL A 4 -10.19 -6.67 0.83
CA VAL A 4 -10.14 -6.94 2.28
C VAL A 4 -11.03 -5.97 3.06
N PHE A 5 -11.13 -4.70 2.65
CA PHE A 5 -12.00 -3.74 3.32
C PHE A 5 -13.46 -3.92 2.93
N SER A 6 -13.73 -4.33 1.70
CA SER A 6 -15.09 -4.62 1.22
C SER A 6 -15.74 -5.74 2.03
N SER A 7 -14.98 -6.76 2.44
CA SER A 7 -15.53 -7.85 3.28
C SER A 7 -15.99 -7.39 4.66
N LYS A 8 -15.54 -6.23 5.14
CA LYS A 8 -15.98 -5.66 6.43
C LYS A 8 -17.22 -4.77 6.32
N LEU A 9 -17.65 -4.40 5.11
CA LEU A 9 -18.84 -3.59 4.85
C LEU A 9 -20.10 -4.44 4.93
N LYS A 10 -20.70 -4.52 6.13
CA LYS A 10 -22.04 -5.09 6.36
C LYS A 10 -23.03 -4.00 6.76
N ALA A 11 -24.31 -4.20 6.44
CA ALA A 11 -25.37 -3.28 6.82
C ALA A 11 -25.58 -3.32 8.34
N SER A 12 -25.25 -2.21 9.01
CA SER A 12 -25.41 -2.07 10.46
C SER A 12 -26.89 -2.00 10.83
N LYS A 13 -27.33 -2.88 11.73
CA LYS A 13 -28.73 -2.96 12.19
C LYS A 13 -28.91 -2.44 13.61
N THR A 14 -27.82 -2.31 14.37
CA THR A 14 -27.78 -1.81 15.76
C THR A 14 -26.89 -0.58 15.89
N PRO A 15 -27.27 0.44 16.67
CA PRO A 15 -26.52 1.69 16.80
C PRO A 15 -25.36 1.56 17.80
N ASP A 16 -24.49 0.56 17.62
CA ASP A 16 -23.20 0.50 18.34
C ASP A 16 -22.24 1.52 17.74
N ALA A 17 -22.53 2.80 18.02
CA ALA A 17 -21.90 3.94 17.38
C ALA A 17 -20.38 3.91 17.52
N ASP A 18 -19.86 3.60 18.71
CA ASP A 18 -18.42 3.63 19.01
C ASP A 18 -17.60 2.62 18.17
N GLN A 19 -18.12 1.40 17.99
CA GLN A 19 -17.44 0.38 17.18
C GLN A 19 -17.52 0.71 15.69
N ASN A 20 -18.67 1.20 15.23
CA ASN A 20 -18.86 1.60 13.83
C ASN A 20 -17.96 2.79 13.46
N TYR A 21 -17.79 3.78 14.35
CA TYR A 21 -16.84 4.88 14.14
C TYR A 21 -15.39 4.39 14.07
N TYR A 22 -14.98 3.51 14.98
CA TYR A 22 -13.63 2.94 14.95
C TYR A 22 -13.35 2.19 13.64
N THR A 23 -14.28 1.33 13.20
CA THR A 23 -14.15 0.59 11.93
C THR A 23 -14.09 1.55 10.75
N ALA A 24 -14.95 2.58 10.69
CA ALA A 24 -14.94 3.56 9.61
C ALA A 24 -13.60 4.32 9.52
N PHE A 25 -13.08 4.82 10.64
CA PHE A 25 -11.78 5.50 10.67
C PHE A 25 -10.62 4.56 10.32
N SER A 26 -10.66 3.30 10.78
CA SER A 26 -9.63 2.32 10.48
C SER A 26 -9.55 1.99 8.98
N ILE A 27 -10.70 1.87 8.31
CA ILE A 27 -10.77 1.56 6.88
C ILE A 27 -10.33 2.77 6.05
N PHE A 28 -10.77 3.98 6.44
CA PHE A 28 -10.40 5.21 5.76
C PHE A 28 -8.89 5.47 5.84
N TRP A 29 -8.34 5.52 7.06
CA TRP A 29 -6.91 5.78 7.24
C TRP A 29 -6.04 4.62 6.78
N GLY A 30 -6.46 3.37 7.01
CA GLY A 30 -5.78 2.18 6.50
C GLY A 30 -5.69 2.17 4.97
N GLY A 31 -6.78 2.55 4.29
CA GLY A 31 -6.80 2.68 2.83
C GLY A 31 -5.96 3.83 2.30
N LEU A 32 -6.03 4.98 2.96
CA LEU A 32 -5.24 6.15 2.59
C LEU A 32 -3.74 5.88 2.73
N THR A 33 -3.30 5.26 3.82
CA THR A 33 -1.90 4.91 4.05
C THR A 33 -1.38 3.96 2.98
N VAL A 34 -2.08 2.85 2.69
CA VAL A 34 -1.62 1.92 1.65
C VAL A 34 -1.64 2.57 0.27
N GLY A 35 -2.66 3.36 -0.05
CA GLY A 35 -2.78 4.05 -1.33
C GLY A 35 -1.63 5.02 -1.57
N LEU A 36 -1.32 5.87 -0.58
CA LEU A 36 -0.21 6.83 -0.66
C LEU A 36 1.15 6.13 -0.70
N CYS A 37 1.38 5.11 0.13
CA CYS A 37 2.62 4.33 0.09
C CYS A 37 2.83 3.69 -1.28
N ASN A 38 1.80 3.11 -1.89
CA ASN A 38 1.92 2.44 -3.18
C ASN A 38 2.06 3.45 -4.34
N LEU A 39 1.46 4.63 -4.24
CA LEU A 39 1.66 5.73 -5.18
C LEU A 39 3.11 6.22 -5.17
N LEU A 40 3.66 6.51 -3.99
CA LEU A 40 5.04 6.98 -3.83
C LEU A 40 6.05 5.90 -4.21
N CYS A 41 5.77 4.64 -3.86
CA CYS A 41 6.56 3.48 -4.30
C CYS A 41 6.60 3.40 -5.84
N GLY A 42 5.45 3.48 -6.50
CA GLY A 42 5.37 3.46 -7.96
C GLY A 42 6.11 4.62 -8.61
N LEU A 43 6.05 5.82 -8.02
CA LEU A 43 6.79 6.98 -8.52
C LEU A 43 8.31 6.80 -8.37
N CYS A 44 8.78 6.33 -7.21
CA CYS A 44 10.19 6.05 -6.95
C CYS A 44 10.74 5.00 -7.93
N VAL A 45 10.03 3.88 -8.08
CA VAL A 45 10.39 2.80 -9.00
C VAL A 45 10.36 3.28 -10.45
N GLY A 46 9.37 4.08 -10.86
CA GLY A 46 9.30 4.63 -12.21
C GLY A 46 10.48 5.55 -12.55
N ILE A 47 10.93 6.38 -11.61
CA ILE A 47 12.12 7.22 -11.79
C ILE A 47 13.38 6.36 -11.88
N SER A 48 13.54 5.40 -10.96
CA SER A 48 14.68 4.46 -10.97
C SER A 48 14.72 3.63 -12.27
N GLY A 49 13.58 3.15 -12.75
CA GLY A 49 13.47 2.39 -14.00
C GLY A 49 13.84 3.20 -15.23
N SER A 50 13.49 4.49 -15.27
CA SER A 50 13.94 5.40 -16.34
C SER A 50 15.48 5.55 -16.35
N THR A 51 16.08 5.71 -15.16
CA THR A 51 17.55 5.74 -15.06
C THR A 51 18.20 4.41 -15.42
N ALA A 52 17.54 3.29 -15.13
CA ALA A 52 18.00 1.95 -15.52
C ALA A 52 18.02 1.82 -17.05
N ALA A 53 16.96 2.24 -17.74
CA ALA A 53 16.86 2.17 -19.19
C ALA A 53 17.94 3.01 -19.91
N ILE A 54 18.20 4.22 -19.43
CA ILE A 54 19.25 5.10 -19.99
C ILE A 54 20.65 4.51 -19.74
N SER A 55 20.87 3.97 -18.55
CA SER A 55 22.17 3.39 -18.19
C SER A 55 22.46 2.11 -18.96
N ASP A 56 21.45 1.24 -19.15
CA ASP A 56 21.56 0.02 -19.95
C ASP A 56 21.84 0.33 -21.43
N ALA A 57 21.24 1.38 -21.97
CA ALA A 57 21.54 1.86 -23.32
C ALA A 57 22.99 2.36 -23.49
N THR A 58 23.64 2.77 -22.40
CA THR A 58 25.04 3.23 -22.42
C THR A 58 26.02 2.08 -22.20
N ASP A 59 25.78 1.25 -21.19
CA ASP A 59 26.56 0.05 -20.90
C ASP A 59 25.66 -1.00 -20.21
N PRO A 60 25.45 -2.17 -20.85
CA PRO A 60 24.53 -3.20 -20.36
C PRO A 60 24.99 -3.87 -19.06
N SER A 61 26.26 -3.70 -18.65
CA SER A 61 26.75 -4.23 -17.37
C SER A 61 26.20 -3.47 -16.15
N LEU A 62 25.61 -2.30 -16.33
CA LEU A 62 25.05 -1.48 -15.25
C LEU A 62 23.62 -1.87 -14.85
N PHE A 63 22.87 -2.56 -15.70
CA PHE A 63 21.46 -2.90 -15.45
C PHE A 63 21.25 -3.63 -14.11
N VAL A 64 22.05 -4.66 -13.85
CA VAL A 64 21.93 -5.47 -12.62
C VAL A 64 22.21 -4.64 -11.36
N LYS A 65 23.12 -3.66 -11.44
CA LYS A 65 23.45 -2.78 -10.30
C LYS A 65 22.28 -1.85 -9.96
N ILE A 66 21.60 -1.33 -10.98
CA ILE A 66 20.45 -0.42 -10.78
C ILE A 66 19.20 -1.20 -10.36
N LEU A 67 19.03 -2.42 -10.86
CA LEU A 67 17.92 -3.29 -10.47
C LEU A 67 17.88 -3.57 -8.96
N ILE A 68 19.04 -3.65 -8.29
CA ILE A 68 19.10 -3.80 -6.82
C ILE A 68 18.43 -2.62 -6.11
N ILE A 69 18.65 -1.38 -6.60
CA ILE A 69 18.05 -0.16 -6.04
C ILE A 69 16.53 -0.19 -6.23
N GLU A 70 16.08 -0.67 -7.38
CA GLU A 70 14.67 -0.81 -7.71
C GLU A 70 13.95 -1.79 -6.77
N ILE A 71 14.59 -2.92 -6.44
CA ILE A 71 14.06 -3.88 -5.46
C ILE A 71 13.90 -3.21 -4.09
N PHE A 72 14.90 -2.49 -3.59
CA PHE A 72 14.79 -1.77 -2.31
C PHE A 72 13.67 -0.72 -2.31
N GLY A 73 13.48 -0.02 -3.44
CA GLY A 73 12.35 0.90 -3.61
C GLY A 73 11.00 0.20 -3.52
N SER A 74 10.86 -0.98 -4.14
CA SER A 74 9.61 -1.74 -4.16
C SER A 74 9.18 -2.28 -2.78
N VAL A 75 10.12 -2.52 -1.86
CA VAL A 75 9.82 -2.99 -0.49
C VAL A 75 9.04 -1.93 0.31
N LEU A 76 9.17 -0.65 -0.03
CA LEU A 76 8.40 0.42 0.63
C LEU A 76 6.88 0.24 0.43
N GLY A 77 6.45 -0.23 -0.74
CA GLY A 77 5.05 -0.55 -1.00
C GLY A 77 4.55 -1.73 -0.16
N LEU A 78 5.40 -2.75 0.04
CA LEU A 78 5.10 -3.91 0.89
C LEU A 78 4.93 -3.50 2.36
N PHE A 79 5.78 -2.61 2.89
CA PHE A 79 5.61 -2.09 4.24
C PHE A 79 4.31 -1.33 4.41
N GLY A 80 3.92 -0.50 3.43
CA GLY A 80 2.62 0.18 3.44
C GLY A 80 1.45 -0.81 3.49
N LEU A 81 1.54 -1.90 2.74
CA LEU A 81 0.51 -2.96 2.74
C LEU A 81 0.42 -3.69 4.09
N ILE A 82 1.56 -4.04 4.70
CA ILE A 82 1.61 -4.69 6.03
C ILE A 82 0.95 -3.78 7.08
N VAL A 83 1.31 -2.50 7.11
CA VAL A 83 0.74 -1.54 8.06
C VAL A 83 -0.77 -1.39 7.86
N GLY A 84 -1.24 -1.31 6.61
CA GLY A 84 -2.67 -1.24 6.32
C GLY A 84 -3.45 -2.48 6.77
N LEU A 85 -2.85 -3.67 6.68
CA LEU A 85 -3.44 -4.91 7.20
C LEU A 85 -3.50 -4.92 8.73
N LEU A 86 -2.48 -4.42 9.41
CA LEU A 86 -2.47 -4.34 10.88
C LEU A 86 -3.55 -3.38 11.41
N ILE A 87 -3.73 -2.23 10.76
CA ILE A 87 -4.76 -1.24 11.12
C ILE A 87 -6.16 -1.85 10.98
N SER A 88 -6.44 -2.52 9.86
CA SER A 88 -7.76 -3.12 9.61
C SER A 88 -7.98 -4.44 10.34
N GLY A 89 -6.91 -5.16 10.70
CA GLY A 89 -6.97 -6.40 11.47
C GLY A 89 -7.56 -6.20 12.86
N SER A 90 -7.36 -5.02 13.46
CA SER A 90 -7.95 -4.66 14.76
C SER A 90 -9.42 -4.22 14.66
N ALA A 91 -9.93 -3.96 13.45
CA ALA A 91 -11.29 -3.48 13.22
C ALA A 91 -12.29 -4.63 13.05
N LYS A 92 -13.41 -4.53 13.78
CA LYS A 92 -14.55 -5.45 13.64
C LYS A 92 -15.36 -5.11 12.40
N GLU A 93 -16.13 -6.08 11.93
CA GLU A 93 -17.10 -5.85 10.86
C GLU A 93 -18.20 -4.89 11.35
N PHE A 94 -18.77 -4.09 10.44
CA PHE A 94 -19.95 -3.27 10.78
C PHE A 94 -21.11 -4.20 11.20
N ALA A 95 -21.73 -3.93 12.34
CA ALA A 95 -22.81 -4.74 12.94
C ALA A 95 -24.11 -3.93 13.10
#